data_AF-A0A534NP80-F1
#
_entry.id   AF-A0A534NP80-F1
#
_cell.length_a   1.000
_cell.length_b   1.000
_cell.length_c   1.000
_cell.angle_alpha   90.00
_cell.angle_beta   90.00
_cell.angle_gamma   90.00
#
_symmetry.space_group_name_H-M   'P 1'
#
loop_
_entity.id
_entity.type
_entity.pdbx_description
1 polymer ?
#
loop_
_entity_poly.entity_id
_entity_poly.type
_entity_poly.pdbx_seq_one_letter_code
_entity_poly.pdbx_strand_id
1 'polypeptide(L)'
;MLAPAGLPGYRAVAQKLRGRVADTLSAELHERERRGEMLPDGEDVEALALFLDRAAQLKKHFQEVLFLEPETKMIDEAVRNWVGLSGAATAFIIYFGLQALQTSAAAGLGLWTLMTVGAVAYALKDRAKELTRQWLAGKLSHLYANRVLALREPQKFDRSRNVVLRARESLAQARVARPDPLNPGGGAVQRLVTLDYRQRARVTRLKGPSAPAFERLKIVFRYDLAPILTRLDDSVKRVPVPAGAGVRFADAPRLYRVPLSLRVSTPAGVERREALIVLNRRGIARIVPEGTAQPAPPAELELPELDDNGAELLPQA
;
A
#
# COMPACT_ATOMS: atom_id res chain seq x y z
N MET A 1 -12.45 -17.17 -23.78
CA MET A 1 -13.80 -16.57 -23.79
C MET A 1 -13.73 -15.30 -24.62
N LEU A 2 -14.50 -15.26 -25.71
CA LEU A 2 -14.69 -14.10 -26.58
C LEU A 2 -15.13 -12.90 -25.74
N ALA A 3 -14.63 -11.71 -26.09
CA ALA A 3 -15.05 -10.46 -25.48
C ALA A 3 -16.58 -10.37 -25.42
N PRO A 4 -17.18 -9.87 -24.32
CA PRO A 4 -18.65 -9.74 -24.19
C PRO A 4 -19.29 -8.77 -25.21
N ALA A 5 -18.51 -8.23 -26.15
CA ALA A 5 -18.93 -7.29 -27.20
C ALA A 5 -19.70 -7.93 -28.38
N GLY A 6 -19.93 -9.25 -28.36
CA GLY A 6 -20.53 -10.00 -29.47
C GLY A 6 -22.04 -10.28 -29.38
N LEU A 7 -22.68 -10.08 -28.23
CA LEU A 7 -24.11 -10.38 -28.06
C LEU A 7 -24.97 -9.18 -28.51
N PRO A 8 -25.94 -9.35 -29.43
CA PRO A 8 -26.69 -8.23 -30.05
C PRO A 8 -27.42 -7.32 -29.05
N GLY A 9 -27.84 -7.86 -27.90
CA GLY A 9 -28.46 -7.07 -26.82
C GLY A 9 -27.51 -6.07 -26.14
N TYR A 10 -26.22 -6.39 -26.01
CA TYR A 10 -25.24 -5.50 -25.38
C TYR A 10 -24.92 -4.27 -26.25
N ARG A 11 -24.94 -4.42 -27.57
CA ARG A 11 -24.73 -3.30 -28.50
C ARG A 11 -25.88 -2.30 -28.45
N ALA A 12 -27.12 -2.80 -28.43
CA ALA A 12 -28.31 -1.96 -28.31
C ALA A 12 -28.35 -1.19 -26.98
N VAL A 13 -28.01 -1.87 -25.87
CA VAL A 13 -27.90 -1.23 -24.54
C VAL A 13 -26.79 -0.18 -24.52
N ALA A 14 -25.61 -0.49 -25.06
CA ALA A 14 -24.50 0.45 -25.15
C ALA A 14 -24.85 1.69 -26.00
N GLN A 15 -25.57 1.51 -27.10
CA GLN A 15 -26.01 2.61 -27.97
C GLN A 15 -27.03 3.50 -27.26
N LYS A 16 -28.00 2.92 -26.55
CA LYS A 16 -28.97 3.67 -25.73
C LYS A 16 -28.28 4.46 -24.61
N LEU A 17 -27.27 3.87 -23.97
CA LEU A 17 -26.44 4.54 -22.98
C LEU A 17 -25.65 5.70 -23.58
N ARG A 18 -25.02 5.51 -24.75
CA ARG A 18 -24.32 6.59 -25.45
C ARG A 18 -25.24 7.76 -25.80
N GLY A 19 -26.44 7.48 -26.29
CA GLY A 19 -27.46 8.50 -26.54
C GLY A 19 -27.79 9.31 -25.28
N ARG A 20 -28.12 8.63 -24.18
CA ARG A 20 -28.39 9.30 -22.89
C ARG A 20 -27.22 10.13 -22.37
N VAL A 21 -25.99 9.64 -22.54
CA VAL A 21 -24.79 10.38 -22.14
C VAL A 21 -24.62 11.63 -23.00
N ALA A 22 -24.83 11.53 -24.32
CA ALA A 22 -24.79 12.66 -25.23
C ALA A 22 -25.87 13.70 -24.88
N ASP A 23 -27.12 13.27 -24.63
CA ASP A 23 -28.22 14.17 -24.26
C ASP A 23 -27.92 14.91 -22.95
N THR A 24 -27.39 14.19 -21.96
CA THR A 24 -27.04 14.76 -20.64
C THR A 24 -25.88 15.75 -20.78
N LEU A 25 -24.86 15.40 -21.58
CA LEU A 25 -23.73 16.28 -21.86
C LEU A 25 -24.19 17.55 -22.58
N SER A 26 -25.02 17.44 -23.61
CA SER A 26 -25.55 18.60 -24.33
C SER A 26 -26.37 19.52 -23.44
N ALA A 27 -27.22 18.96 -22.56
CA ALA A 27 -27.98 19.75 -21.60
C ALA A 27 -27.07 20.49 -20.61
N GLU A 28 -25.98 19.86 -20.18
CA GLU A 28 -25.01 20.44 -19.26
C GLU A 28 -24.17 21.54 -19.93
N LEU A 29 -23.71 21.32 -21.16
CA LEU A 29 -23.01 22.33 -21.95
C LEU A 29 -23.90 23.53 -22.23
N HIS A 30 -25.18 23.31 -22.55
CA HIS A 30 -26.12 24.42 -22.74
C HIS A 30 -26.33 25.21 -21.45
N GLU A 31 -26.41 24.53 -20.30
CA GLU A 31 -26.50 25.22 -19.01
C GLU A 31 -25.25 26.07 -18.70
N ARG A 32 -24.06 25.54 -19.00
CA ARG A 32 -22.79 26.27 -18.85
C ARG A 32 -22.73 27.49 -19.76
N GLU A 33 -23.16 27.33 -21.00
CA GLU A 33 -23.25 28.42 -21.98
C GLU A 33 -24.17 29.54 -21.46
N ARG A 34 -25.37 29.20 -20.94
CA ARG A 34 -26.29 30.17 -20.33
C ARG A 34 -25.67 30.93 -19.15
N ARG A 35 -24.76 30.30 -18.42
CA ARG A 35 -24.06 30.90 -17.26
C ARG A 35 -22.79 31.67 -17.65
N GLY A 36 -22.43 31.69 -18.93
CA GLY A 36 -21.17 32.28 -19.40
C GLY A 36 -19.93 31.51 -18.91
N GLU A 37 -20.09 30.22 -18.62
CA GLU A 37 -18.98 29.35 -18.22
C GLU A 37 -18.19 28.87 -19.46
N MET A 38 -16.95 28.46 -19.24
CA MET A 38 -16.06 28.01 -20.31
C MET A 38 -16.51 26.66 -20.86
N LEU A 39 -16.67 26.58 -22.17
CA LEU A 39 -17.06 25.37 -22.89
C LEU A 39 -15.81 24.68 -23.47
N PRO A 40 -15.76 23.35 -23.46
CA PRO A 40 -14.73 22.62 -24.19
C PRO A 40 -15.03 22.69 -25.69
N ASP A 41 -14.08 23.24 -26.46
CA ASP A 41 -14.11 23.19 -27.93
C ASP A 41 -13.27 21.99 -28.41
N GLY A 42 -13.84 21.18 -29.30
CA GLY A 42 -13.16 20.03 -29.89
C GLY A 42 -12.29 20.37 -31.10
N GLU A 43 -12.50 21.54 -31.71
CA GLU A 43 -11.76 22.00 -32.89
C GLU A 43 -10.58 22.91 -32.53
N ASP A 44 -10.62 23.54 -31.34
CA ASP A 44 -9.55 24.38 -30.81
C ASP A 44 -8.80 23.68 -29.65
N VAL A 45 -7.56 23.26 -29.95
CA VAL A 45 -6.65 22.60 -29.01
C VAL A 45 -6.30 23.51 -27.83
N GLU A 46 -6.18 24.82 -28.05
CA GLU A 46 -5.78 25.79 -27.02
C GLU A 46 -6.94 26.06 -26.05
N ALA A 47 -8.15 26.23 -26.57
CA ALA A 47 -9.37 26.32 -25.75
C ALA A 47 -9.57 25.05 -24.90
N LEU A 48 -9.32 23.86 -25.48
CA LEU A 48 -9.42 22.60 -24.74
C LEU A 48 -8.36 22.49 -23.63
N ALA A 49 -7.13 22.94 -23.88
CA ALA A 49 -6.08 22.99 -22.87
C ALA A 49 -6.43 23.95 -21.72
N LEU A 50 -6.92 25.15 -22.04
CA LEU A 50 -7.34 26.14 -21.06
C LEU A 50 -8.51 25.63 -20.19
N PHE A 51 -9.47 24.93 -20.81
CA PHE A 51 -10.57 24.27 -20.11
C PHE A 51 -10.06 23.22 -19.12
N LEU A 52 -9.11 22.37 -19.55
CA LEU A 52 -8.49 21.36 -18.68
C LEU A 52 -7.73 22.00 -17.51
N ASP A 53 -6.98 23.07 -17.77
CA ASP A 53 -6.23 23.79 -16.73
C ASP A 53 -7.17 24.41 -15.70
N ARG A 54 -8.25 25.06 -16.14
CA ARG A 54 -9.27 25.61 -15.23
C ARG A 54 -9.93 24.51 -14.41
N ALA A 55 -10.28 23.38 -15.02
CA ALA A 55 -10.86 22.24 -14.30
C ALA A 55 -9.88 21.67 -13.26
N ALA A 56 -8.58 21.58 -13.58
CA ALA A 56 -7.54 21.15 -12.66
C ALA A 56 -7.36 22.12 -11.49
N GLN A 57 -7.37 23.43 -11.74
CA GLN A 57 -7.30 24.47 -10.71
C GLN A 57 -8.52 24.47 -9.79
N LEU A 58 -9.72 24.38 -10.35
CA LEU A 58 -10.97 24.27 -9.59
C LEU A 58 -10.92 23.04 -8.68
N LYS A 59 -10.52 21.89 -9.22
CA LYS A 59 -10.32 20.67 -8.44
C LYS A 59 -9.35 20.91 -7.29
N LYS A 60 -8.20 21.55 -7.52
CA LYS A 60 -7.24 21.87 -6.47
C LYS A 60 -7.86 22.77 -5.40
N HIS A 61 -8.60 23.80 -5.80
CA HIS A 61 -9.27 24.73 -4.89
C HIS A 61 -10.31 24.03 -4.00
N PHE A 62 -11.17 23.18 -4.59
CA PHE A 62 -12.12 22.37 -3.83
C PHE A 62 -11.42 21.33 -2.94
N GLN A 63 -10.31 20.74 -3.41
CA GLN A 63 -9.53 19.81 -2.62
C GLN A 63 -8.91 20.49 -1.39
N GLU A 64 -8.43 21.73 -1.50
CA GLU A 64 -7.89 22.47 -0.35
C GLU A 64 -8.92 22.71 0.76
N VAL A 65 -10.21 22.80 0.42
CA VAL A 65 -11.29 23.04 1.41
C VAL A 65 -11.84 21.73 2.00
N LEU A 66 -11.88 20.66 1.21
CA LEU A 66 -12.53 19.40 1.58
C LEU A 66 -11.57 18.36 2.19
N PHE A 67 -10.26 18.52 2.02
CA PHE A 67 -9.28 17.55 2.51
C PHE A 67 -8.59 18.05 3.76
N LEU A 68 -8.55 17.20 4.78
CA LEU A 68 -7.72 17.43 5.96
C LEU A 68 -6.26 17.45 5.56
N GLU A 69 -5.50 18.42 6.09
CA GLU A 69 -4.08 18.55 5.83
C GLU A 69 -3.31 17.41 6.54
N PRO A 70 -2.61 16.53 5.81
CA PRO A 70 -1.84 15.46 6.40
C PRO A 70 -0.46 15.99 6.83
N GLU A 71 -0.22 16.07 8.14
CA GLU A 71 1.12 16.22 8.69
C GLU A 71 1.72 14.84 8.94
N THR A 72 2.75 14.47 8.18
CA THR A 72 3.49 13.22 8.39
C THR A 72 4.81 13.49 9.11
N LYS A 73 5.07 12.77 10.19
CA LYS A 73 6.37 12.75 10.87
C LYS A 73 6.97 11.35 10.81
N MET A 74 8.18 11.23 10.30
CA MET A 74 8.93 9.97 10.32
C MET A 74 9.57 9.81 11.70
N ILE A 75 9.29 8.69 12.37
CA ILE A 75 9.83 8.44 13.73
C ILE A 75 11.34 8.21 13.68
N ASP A 76 11.85 7.71 12.55
CA ASP A 76 13.26 7.42 12.33
C ASP A 76 14.16 8.65 12.51
N GLU A 77 13.71 9.83 12.09
CA GLU A 77 14.43 11.10 12.27
C GLU A 77 14.43 11.55 13.74
N ALA A 78 13.29 11.44 14.42
CA ALA A 78 13.17 11.81 15.83
C ALA A 78 14.06 10.92 16.72
N VAL A 79 14.12 9.62 16.41
CA VAL A 79 14.97 8.66 17.11
C VAL A 79 16.45 8.95 16.87
N ARG A 80 16.88 9.21 15.62
CA ARG A 80 18.27 9.59 15.33
C ARG A 80 18.69 10.85 16.07
N ASN A 81 17.81 11.86 16.13
CA ASN A 81 18.08 13.09 16.87
C ASN A 81 18.20 12.83 18.37
N TRP A 82 17.35 11.98 18.94
CA TRP A 82 17.41 11.63 20.37
C TRP A 82 18.67 10.83 20.73
N VAL A 83 19.10 9.91 19.85
CA VAL A 83 20.38 9.18 19.99
C VAL A 83 21.57 10.12 19.86
N GLY A 84 21.50 11.13 18.98
CA GLY A 84 22.50 12.18 18.89
C GLY A 84 22.60 12.99 20.19
N LEU A 85 21.45 13.39 20.74
CA LEU A 85 21.37 14.15 21.99
C LEU A 85 21.84 13.35 23.21
N SER A 86 21.43 12.09 23.33
CA SER A 86 21.88 11.22 24.43
C SER A 86 23.38 10.91 24.32
N GLY A 87 23.88 10.68 23.10
CA GLY A 87 25.31 10.53 22.84
C GLY A 87 26.13 11.78 23.24
N ALA A 88 25.61 12.97 22.97
CA ALA A 88 26.21 14.23 23.39
C ALA A 88 26.18 14.39 24.93
N ALA A 89 25.04 14.09 25.58
CA ALA A 89 24.90 14.16 27.03
C ALA A 89 25.82 13.17 27.76
N THR A 90 25.94 11.93 27.28
CA THR A 90 26.87 10.95 27.85
C THR A 90 28.32 11.37 27.65
N ALA A 91 28.68 11.92 26.48
CA ALA A 91 30.02 12.47 26.26
C ALA A 91 30.32 13.65 27.20
N PHE A 92 29.33 14.50 27.47
CA PHE A 92 29.43 15.62 28.41
C PHE A 92 29.61 15.13 29.85
N ILE A 93 28.84 14.14 30.30
CA ILE A 93 28.97 13.54 31.64
C ILE A 93 30.35 12.88 31.82
N ILE A 94 30.84 12.16 30.81
CA ILE A 94 32.17 11.54 30.85
C ILE A 94 33.26 12.62 30.89
N TYR A 95 33.16 13.65 30.05
CA TYR A 95 34.13 14.75 30.01
C TYR A 95 34.17 15.52 31.35
N PHE A 96 33.01 15.91 31.89
CA PHE A 96 32.93 16.57 33.19
C PHE A 96 33.35 15.66 34.34
N GLY A 97 33.03 14.37 34.29
CA GLY A 97 33.48 13.39 35.26
C GLY A 97 34.99 13.23 35.25
N LEU A 98 35.62 13.17 34.07
CA LEU A 98 37.08 13.12 33.93
C LEU A 98 37.74 14.43 34.38
N GLN A 99 37.16 15.57 34.03
CA GLN A 99 37.65 16.89 34.43
C GLN A 99 37.55 17.07 35.96
N ALA A 100 36.44 16.65 36.57
CA ALA A 100 36.24 16.64 38.02
C ALA A 100 37.22 15.69 38.71
N LEU A 101 37.52 14.53 38.11
CA LEU A 101 38.55 13.61 38.59
C LEU A 101 39.95 14.21 38.46
N GLN A 102 40.27 14.93 37.38
CA GLN A 102 41.56 15.60 37.21
C GLN A 102 41.75 16.72 38.24
N THR A 103 40.72 17.52 38.52
CA THR A 103 40.75 18.53 39.58
C THR A 103 40.82 17.90 40.98
N SER A 104 40.22 16.72 41.17
CA SER A 104 40.29 15.96 42.44
C SER A 104 41.58 15.14 42.58
N ALA A 105 42.25 14.80 41.46
CA ALA A 105 43.50 14.05 41.42
C ALA A 105 44.72 14.89 41.81
N ALA A 106 44.54 16.20 42.00
CA ALA A 106 45.45 17.01 42.82
C ALA A 106 45.61 16.45 44.25
N ALA A 107 44.72 15.54 44.70
CA ALA A 107 44.76 14.85 45.98
C ALA A 107 45.31 13.40 45.96
N GLY A 108 46.04 12.96 44.92
CA GLY A 108 46.88 11.75 45.01
C GLY A 108 46.47 10.50 44.21
N LEU A 109 45.62 10.64 43.19
CA LEU A 109 45.35 9.54 42.24
C LEU A 109 46.41 9.54 41.13
N GLY A 110 47.26 8.50 41.09
CA GLY A 110 48.38 8.38 40.15
C GLY A 110 47.96 8.42 38.67
N LEU A 111 48.80 9.02 37.82
CA LEU A 111 48.57 9.25 36.39
C LEU A 111 48.04 8.01 35.61
N TRP A 112 48.46 6.81 36.04
CA TRP A 112 48.07 5.52 35.47
C TRP A 112 46.60 5.16 35.71
N THR A 113 46.01 5.52 36.85
CA THR A 113 44.59 5.26 37.10
C THR A 113 43.72 6.17 36.25
N LEU A 114 44.10 7.44 36.08
CA LEU A 114 43.44 8.38 35.17
C LEU A 114 43.48 7.91 33.71
N MET A 115 44.64 7.45 33.23
CA MET A 115 44.79 6.89 31.88
C MET A 115 43.92 5.65 31.68
N THR A 116 43.89 4.74 32.67
CA THR A 116 43.09 3.50 32.59
C THR A 116 41.58 3.81 32.62
N VAL A 117 41.15 4.70 33.52
CA VAL A 117 39.75 5.15 33.60
C VAL A 117 39.33 5.88 32.31
N GLY A 118 40.20 6.73 31.76
CA GLY A 118 39.97 7.41 30.48
C GLY A 118 39.83 6.42 29.31
N ALA A 119 40.72 5.43 29.23
CA ALA A 119 40.67 4.38 28.20
C ALA A 119 39.42 3.51 28.31
N VAL A 120 39.04 3.11 29.54
CA VAL A 120 37.82 2.33 29.80
C VAL A 120 36.57 3.16 29.47
N ALA A 121 36.53 4.44 29.87
CA ALA A 121 35.41 5.32 29.55
C ALA A 121 35.26 5.54 28.04
N TYR A 122 36.39 5.66 27.32
CA TYR A 122 36.39 5.79 25.87
C TYR A 122 35.90 4.51 25.16
N ALA A 123 36.39 3.34 25.59
CA ALA A 123 35.93 2.05 25.06
C ALA A 123 34.44 1.80 25.37
N LEU A 124 33.99 2.20 26.56
CA LEU A 124 32.59 2.08 26.96
C LEU A 124 31.69 3.04 26.17
N LYS A 125 32.15 4.25 25.85
CA LYS A 125 31.47 5.20 24.96
C LYS A 125 31.25 4.59 23.58
N ASP A 126 32.29 3.97 23.01
CA ASP A 126 32.22 3.43 21.66
C ASP A 126 31.30 2.19 21.58
N ARG A 127 31.41 1.28 22.56
CA ARG A 127 30.51 0.12 22.68
C ARG A 127 29.09 0.50 23.02
N ALA A 128 28.85 1.50 23.88
CA ALA A 128 27.50 1.97 24.20
C ALA A 128 26.83 2.57 22.97
N LYS A 129 27.55 3.34 22.14
CA LYS A 129 27.01 3.88 20.89
C LYS A 129 26.63 2.78 19.90
N GLU A 130 27.49 1.77 19.76
CA GLU A 130 27.27 0.66 18.83
C GLU A 130 26.14 -0.27 19.27
N LEU A 131 26.09 -0.63 20.56
CA LEU A 131 25.01 -1.42 21.15
C LEU A 131 23.68 -0.68 21.11
N THR A 132 23.67 0.63 21.39
CA THR A 132 22.46 1.47 21.29
C THR A 132 21.97 1.53 19.85
N ARG A 133 22.87 1.68 18.87
CA ARG A 133 22.50 1.72 17.44
C ARG A 133 21.90 0.39 16.98
N GLN A 134 22.50 -0.73 17.35
CA GLN A 134 22.03 -2.07 16.96
C GLN A 134 20.74 -2.45 17.71
N TRP A 135 20.64 -2.15 19.00
CA TRP A 135 19.44 -2.39 19.80
C TRP A 135 18.25 -1.54 19.34
N LEU A 136 18.47 -0.26 19.01
CA LEU A 136 17.42 0.59 18.44
C LEU A 136 17.03 0.15 17.02
N ALA A 137 17.98 -0.17 16.14
CA ALA A 137 17.66 -0.58 14.78
C ALA A 137 16.84 -1.89 14.75
N GLY A 138 17.19 -2.86 15.60
CA GLY A 138 16.54 -4.18 15.62
C GLY A 138 15.26 -4.25 16.45
N LYS A 139 15.21 -3.65 17.64
CA LYS A 139 14.09 -3.82 18.58
C LYS A 139 13.06 -2.71 18.50
N LEU A 140 13.48 -1.47 18.17
CA LEU A 140 12.56 -0.34 18.07
C LEU A 140 11.82 -0.28 16.73
N SER A 141 12.40 -0.75 15.63
CA SER A 141 11.71 -0.80 14.32
C SER A 141 10.44 -1.65 14.35
N HIS A 142 10.42 -2.74 15.12
CA HIS A 142 9.24 -3.59 15.31
C HIS A 142 8.23 -3.03 16.32
N LEU A 143 8.64 -2.15 17.23
CA LEU A 143 7.80 -1.58 18.29
C LEU A 143 7.24 -0.19 17.95
N TYR A 144 7.91 0.55 17.06
CA TYR A 144 7.53 1.91 16.67
C TYR A 144 6.86 1.92 15.30
N ALA A 145 5.88 2.80 15.17
CA ALA A 145 5.27 3.10 13.88
C ALA A 145 6.32 3.75 12.97
N ASN A 146 6.43 3.28 11.72
CA ASN A 146 7.31 3.89 10.72
C ASN A 146 6.94 5.37 10.51
N ARG A 147 5.64 5.71 10.63
CA ARG A 147 5.12 7.06 10.42
C ARG A 147 4.03 7.41 11.42
N VAL A 148 4.04 8.66 11.90
CA VAL A 148 2.90 9.27 12.56
C VAL A 148 2.22 10.20 11.56
N LEU A 149 0.94 9.94 11.29
CA LEU A 149 0.07 10.76 10.47
C LEU A 149 -0.87 11.55 11.40
N ALA A 150 -0.82 12.88 11.32
CA ALA A 150 -1.79 13.75 11.94
C ALA A 150 -2.63 14.41 10.85
N LEU A 151 -3.95 14.23 10.88
CA LEU A 151 -4.87 14.95 10.00
C LEU A 151 -5.40 16.17 10.74
N ARG A 152 -5.22 17.35 10.14
CA ARG A 152 -5.62 18.64 10.69
C ARG A 152 -6.65 19.34 9.81
N GLU A 153 -7.44 20.21 10.43
CA GLU A 153 -8.30 21.14 9.68
C GLU A 153 -7.47 22.02 8.75
N PRO A 154 -7.97 22.32 7.52
CA PRO A 154 -7.29 23.19 6.58
C PRO A 154 -6.99 24.58 7.16
N GLN A 155 -5.84 25.15 6.80
CA GLN A 155 -5.36 26.43 7.34
C GLN A 155 -6.33 27.60 7.10
N LYS A 156 -7.17 27.53 6.06
CA LYS A 156 -8.15 28.58 5.69
C LYS A 156 -9.31 28.76 6.68
N PHE A 157 -9.55 27.82 7.60
CA PHE A 157 -10.63 27.89 8.60
C PHE A 157 -10.23 28.60 9.92
N ASP A 158 -9.01 29.13 10.00
CA ASP A 158 -8.35 29.88 11.10
C ASP A 158 -8.94 29.83 12.54
N ARG A 159 -8.13 29.24 13.43
CA ARG A 159 -7.84 29.56 14.87
C ARG A 159 -7.62 28.32 15.73
N SER A 160 -8.21 27.19 15.39
CA SER A 160 -7.92 25.92 16.07
C SER A 160 -7.42 24.90 15.08
N ARG A 161 -6.09 24.66 15.06
CA ARG A 161 -5.46 23.52 14.35
C ARG A 161 -5.84 22.20 15.02
N ASN A 162 -7.14 21.91 15.09
CA ASN A 162 -7.65 20.72 15.72
C ASN A 162 -7.10 19.51 14.97
N VAL A 163 -6.61 18.57 15.75
CA VAL A 163 -6.13 17.30 15.21
C VAL A 163 -7.32 16.35 15.20
N VAL A 164 -7.85 16.07 14.02
CA VAL A 164 -9.01 15.19 13.81
C VAL A 164 -8.61 13.74 13.98
N LEU A 165 -7.43 13.39 13.46
CA LEU A 165 -6.89 12.04 13.51
C LEU A 165 -5.44 12.08 13.93
N ARG A 166 -5.07 11.28 14.92
CA ARG A 166 -3.68 10.85 15.12
C ARG A 166 -3.57 9.38 14.81
N ALA A 167 -2.90 9.05 13.71
CA ALA A 167 -2.64 7.69 13.29
C ALA A 167 -1.16 7.35 13.42
N ARG A 168 -0.89 6.15 13.91
CA ARG A 168 0.41 5.52 13.92
C ARG A 168 0.40 4.40 12.90
N GLU A 169 1.26 4.48 11.91
CA GLU A 169 1.32 3.56 10.78
C GLU A 169 2.64 2.78 10.81
N SER A 170 2.53 1.47 10.74
CA SER A 170 3.64 0.53 10.66
C SER A 170 3.47 -0.32 9.42
N LEU A 171 4.55 -0.50 8.67
CA LEU A 171 4.63 -1.39 7.54
C LEU A 171 5.75 -2.39 7.82
N ALA A 172 5.43 -3.67 7.84
CA ALA A 172 6.40 -4.74 7.99
C ALA A 172 6.39 -5.61 6.74
N GLN A 173 7.56 -6.15 6.39
CA GLN A 173 7.72 -7.13 5.34
C GLN A 173 8.28 -8.39 5.96
N ALA A 174 7.56 -9.50 5.81
CA ALA A 174 8.00 -10.81 6.25
C ALA A 174 8.22 -11.71 5.03
N ARG A 175 9.26 -12.55 5.08
CA ARG A 175 9.46 -13.64 4.11
C ARG A 175 9.05 -14.93 4.80
N VAL A 176 7.98 -15.55 4.33
CA VAL A 176 7.40 -16.75 4.95
C VAL A 176 7.52 -17.91 3.97
N ALA A 177 8.08 -19.00 4.45
CA ALA A 177 8.04 -20.29 3.79
C ALA A 177 6.65 -20.92 4.01
N ARG A 178 5.91 -21.21 2.94
CA ARG A 178 4.67 -22.01 2.98
C ARG A 178 4.84 -23.26 2.13
N PRO A 179 4.15 -24.37 2.48
CA PRO A 179 4.07 -25.52 1.59
C PRO A 179 3.59 -25.10 0.20
N ASP A 180 4.13 -25.71 -0.84
CA ASP A 180 3.68 -25.48 -2.22
C ASP A 180 2.18 -25.83 -2.33
N PRO A 181 1.30 -24.89 -2.72
CA PRO A 181 -0.12 -25.17 -2.89
C PRO A 181 -0.42 -26.22 -3.95
N LEU A 182 0.50 -26.44 -4.92
CA LEU A 182 0.33 -27.47 -5.96
C LEU A 182 0.79 -28.85 -5.51
N ASN A 183 1.68 -28.94 -4.52
CA ASN A 183 2.16 -30.21 -3.98
C ASN A 183 2.44 -30.11 -2.47
N PRO A 184 1.38 -30.04 -1.63
CA PRO A 184 1.54 -29.86 -0.19
C PRO A 184 2.20 -31.06 0.50
N GLY A 185 2.11 -32.27 -0.07
CA GLY A 185 2.71 -33.50 0.48
C GLY A 185 4.17 -33.73 0.06
N GLY A 186 4.65 -33.06 -0.99
CA GLY A 186 5.99 -33.28 -1.57
C GLY A 186 7.14 -32.60 -0.83
N GLY A 187 6.89 -31.94 0.31
CA GLY A 187 7.91 -31.21 1.08
C GLY A 187 8.46 -29.95 0.40
N ALA A 188 7.98 -29.61 -0.79
CA ALA A 188 8.36 -28.40 -1.51
C ALA A 188 7.81 -27.15 -0.81
N VAL A 189 8.63 -26.10 -0.73
CA VAL A 189 8.30 -24.87 0.00
C VAL A 189 8.34 -23.69 -0.96
N GLN A 190 7.23 -22.97 -1.02
CA GLN A 190 7.14 -21.68 -1.67
C GLN A 190 7.54 -20.57 -0.70
N ARG A 191 8.44 -19.68 -1.14
CA ARG A 191 8.80 -18.48 -0.38
C ARG A 191 7.87 -17.34 -0.77
N LEU A 192 7.01 -16.93 0.15
CA LEU A 192 6.11 -15.79 -0.02
C LEU A 192 6.66 -14.56 0.69
N VAL A 193 6.34 -13.39 0.13
CA VAL A 193 6.56 -12.11 0.79
C VAL A 193 5.20 -11.62 1.28
N THR A 194 5.08 -11.44 2.59
CA THR A 194 3.89 -10.86 3.23
C THR A 194 4.19 -9.41 3.58
N LEU A 195 3.25 -8.54 3.24
CA LEU A 195 3.28 -7.12 3.59
C LEU A 195 2.20 -6.85 4.62
N ASP A 196 2.62 -6.53 5.83
CA ASP A 196 1.72 -6.23 6.95
C ASP A 196 1.66 -4.73 7.15
N TYR A 197 0.55 -4.13 6.73
CA TYR A 197 0.24 -2.74 7.04
C TYR A 197 -0.68 -2.68 8.27
N ARG A 198 -0.22 -1.98 9.31
CA ARG A 198 -1.00 -1.76 10.53
C ARG A 198 -1.10 -0.27 10.82
N GLN A 199 -2.33 0.20 10.95
CA GLN A 199 -2.65 1.57 11.34
C GLN A 199 -3.41 1.57 12.66
N ARG A 200 -2.90 2.27 13.67
CA ARG A 200 -3.59 2.53 14.94
C ARG A 200 -3.95 4.01 14.99
N ALA A 201 -5.23 4.31 14.90
CA ALA A 201 -5.70 5.69 14.86
C ALA A 201 -6.56 6.05 16.07
N ARG A 202 -6.36 7.25 16.59
CA ARG A 202 -7.24 7.89 17.58
C ARG A 202 -7.95 9.03 16.88
N VAL A 203 -9.27 8.88 16.72
CA VAL A 203 -10.15 9.93 16.21
C VAL A 203 -10.50 10.86 17.38
N THR A 204 -10.36 12.15 17.18
CA THR A 204 -10.79 13.18 18.14
C THR A 204 -11.92 13.97 17.51
N ARG A 205 -12.98 14.27 18.29
CA ARG A 205 -14.06 15.13 17.80
C ARG A 205 -13.49 16.51 17.48
N LEU A 206 -13.90 17.04 16.33
CA LEU A 206 -13.65 18.41 15.94
C LEU A 206 -14.32 19.36 16.94
N LYS A 207 -13.67 20.50 17.20
CA LYS A 207 -14.16 21.53 18.12
C LYS A 207 -14.33 22.83 17.36
N GLY A 208 -15.43 23.55 17.59
CA GLY A 208 -15.66 24.85 16.97
C GLY A 208 -16.79 24.84 15.93
N PRO A 209 -16.98 25.96 15.21
CA PRO A 209 -18.14 26.19 14.35
C PRO A 209 -18.17 25.31 13.09
N SER A 210 -17.01 24.77 12.68
CA SER A 210 -16.86 23.86 11.55
C SER A 210 -17.23 22.41 11.89
N ALA A 211 -17.28 22.03 13.18
CA ALA A 211 -17.55 20.68 13.63
C ALA A 211 -18.83 20.02 13.05
N PRO A 212 -20.00 20.70 12.96
CA PRO A 212 -21.20 20.10 12.38
C PRO A 212 -21.09 19.80 10.87
N ALA A 213 -20.14 20.40 10.14
CA ALA A 213 -19.96 20.13 8.71
C ALA A 213 -19.22 18.81 8.42
N PHE A 214 -18.62 18.17 9.43
CA PHE A 214 -17.85 16.94 9.27
C PHE A 214 -18.65 15.72 9.74
N GLU A 215 -19.26 15.00 8.80
CA GLU A 215 -20.06 13.80 9.10
C GLU A 215 -19.21 12.51 9.11
N ARG A 216 -18.26 12.38 8.16
CA ARG A 216 -17.54 11.12 7.91
C ARG A 216 -16.05 11.35 7.64
N LEU A 217 -15.22 10.52 8.28
CA LEU A 217 -13.80 10.41 7.97
C LEU A 217 -13.56 9.23 7.02
N LYS A 218 -13.01 9.50 5.83
CA LYS A 218 -12.60 8.47 4.87
C LYS A 218 -11.07 8.40 4.83
N ILE A 219 -10.51 7.28 5.23
CA ILE A 219 -9.08 6.99 5.11
C ILE A 219 -8.87 6.16 3.86
N VAL A 220 -7.97 6.59 2.98
CA VAL A 220 -7.64 5.89 1.73
C VAL A 220 -6.21 5.39 1.81
N PHE A 221 -6.03 4.08 1.85
CA PHE A 221 -4.73 3.44 1.70
C PHE A 221 -4.45 3.18 0.22
N ARG A 222 -3.27 3.59 -0.25
CA ARG A 222 -2.80 3.35 -1.62
C ARG A 222 -1.47 2.64 -1.54
N TYR A 223 -1.38 1.50 -2.22
CA TYR A 223 -0.13 0.76 -2.40
C TYR A 223 0.17 0.69 -3.89
N ASP A 224 1.36 1.14 -4.27
CA ASP A 224 1.81 1.07 -5.66
C ASP A 224 2.35 -0.31 -5.98
N LEU A 225 1.66 -1.02 -6.87
CA LEU A 225 2.05 -2.35 -7.34
C LEU A 225 2.98 -2.30 -8.56
N ALA A 226 3.17 -1.13 -9.20
CA ALA A 226 3.99 -1.00 -10.41
C ALA A 226 5.40 -1.62 -10.28
N PRO A 227 6.12 -1.48 -9.14
CA PRO A 227 7.43 -2.10 -8.98
C PRO A 227 7.40 -3.63 -9.06
N ILE A 228 6.28 -4.26 -8.71
CA ILE A 228 6.09 -5.72 -8.80
C ILE A 228 5.73 -6.11 -10.23
N LEU A 229 4.87 -5.32 -10.90
CA LEU A 229 4.40 -5.61 -12.26
C LEU A 229 5.55 -5.73 -13.28
N THR A 230 6.58 -4.89 -13.15
CA THR A 230 7.76 -4.91 -14.03
C THR A 230 8.55 -6.22 -13.97
N ARG A 231 8.46 -6.94 -12.84
CA ARG A 231 9.16 -8.22 -12.59
C ARG A 231 8.35 -9.45 -12.98
N LEU A 232 7.10 -9.27 -13.42
CA LEU A 232 6.25 -10.38 -13.84
C LEU A 232 6.61 -10.81 -15.26
N ASP A 233 6.59 -12.12 -15.51
CA ASP A 233 6.75 -12.68 -16.85
C ASP A 233 5.70 -12.14 -17.83
N ASP A 234 6.00 -12.30 -19.12
CA ASP A 234 5.13 -11.86 -20.20
C ASP A 234 3.69 -12.36 -20.05
N SER A 235 2.77 -11.49 -20.40
CA SER A 235 1.36 -11.55 -20.01
C SER A 235 0.57 -12.65 -20.68
N VAL A 236 1.08 -13.31 -21.73
CA VAL A 236 0.35 -14.29 -22.54
C VAL A 236 1.24 -15.49 -22.87
N LYS A 237 0.75 -16.70 -22.61
CA LYS A 237 1.35 -17.97 -23.04
C LYS A 237 0.41 -18.65 -24.02
N ARG A 238 0.92 -19.15 -25.14
CA ARG A 238 0.14 -20.01 -26.04
C ARG A 238 -0.01 -21.39 -25.41
N VAL A 239 -1.25 -21.83 -25.24
CA VAL A 239 -1.58 -23.13 -24.64
C VAL A 239 -2.39 -23.93 -25.67
N PRO A 240 -2.02 -25.19 -25.95
CA PRO A 240 -2.83 -26.05 -26.80
C PRO A 240 -4.18 -26.31 -26.12
N VAL A 241 -5.25 -26.14 -26.89
CA VAL A 241 -6.64 -26.42 -26.46
C VAL A 241 -7.34 -27.24 -27.55
N PRO A 242 -8.27 -28.13 -27.16
CA PRO A 242 -9.01 -28.94 -28.12
C PRO A 242 -9.85 -28.06 -29.06
N ALA A 243 -9.90 -28.44 -30.33
CA ALA A 243 -10.68 -27.80 -31.38
C ALA A 243 -11.24 -28.85 -32.34
N GLY A 244 -12.42 -29.37 -32.04
CA GLY A 244 -13.05 -30.43 -32.83
C GLY A 244 -12.12 -31.64 -32.95
N ALA A 245 -11.72 -31.98 -34.18
CA ALA A 245 -10.82 -33.09 -34.50
C ALA A 245 -9.32 -32.77 -34.38
N GLY A 246 -8.93 -31.62 -33.83
CA GLY A 246 -7.51 -31.22 -33.74
C GLY A 246 -7.17 -30.34 -32.54
N VAL A 247 -5.92 -29.88 -32.52
CA VAL A 247 -5.38 -28.99 -31.49
C VAL A 247 -5.23 -27.59 -32.07
N ARG A 248 -5.72 -26.57 -31.34
CA ARG A 248 -5.42 -25.17 -31.64
C ARG A 248 -4.68 -24.54 -30.48
N PHE A 249 -3.87 -23.53 -30.76
CA PHE A 249 -3.22 -22.75 -29.71
C PHE A 249 -4.10 -21.56 -29.33
N ALA A 250 -4.46 -21.47 -28.05
CA ALA A 250 -5.14 -20.32 -27.47
C ALA A 250 -4.16 -19.47 -26.66
N ASP A 251 -4.34 -18.16 -26.73
CA ASP A 251 -3.62 -17.21 -25.90
C ASP A 251 -4.19 -17.22 -24.47
N ALA A 252 -3.41 -17.75 -23.54
CA ALA A 252 -3.77 -17.82 -22.12
C ALA A 252 -3.02 -16.72 -21.35
N PRO A 253 -3.72 -15.77 -20.70
CA PRO A 253 -3.06 -14.75 -19.93
C PRO A 253 -2.43 -15.33 -18.66
N ARG A 254 -1.18 -14.97 -18.37
CA ARG A 254 -0.55 -15.28 -17.07
C ARG A 254 -1.17 -14.42 -15.98
N LEU A 255 -1.82 -15.08 -15.02
CA LEU A 255 -2.51 -14.43 -13.91
C LEU A 255 -1.82 -14.75 -12.60
N TYR A 256 -1.43 -13.70 -11.88
CA TYR A 256 -0.89 -13.76 -10.54
C TYR A 256 -1.99 -13.42 -9.54
N ARG A 257 -1.96 -14.11 -8.40
CA ARG A 257 -2.99 -14.04 -7.36
C ARG A 257 -2.37 -13.53 -6.08
N VAL A 258 -2.82 -12.37 -5.60
CA VAL A 258 -2.33 -11.77 -4.36
C VAL A 258 -3.49 -11.72 -3.36
N PRO A 259 -3.44 -12.56 -2.31
CA PRO A 259 -4.44 -12.52 -1.25
C PRO A 259 -4.27 -11.24 -0.42
N LEU A 260 -5.40 -10.61 -0.10
CA LEU A 260 -5.51 -9.41 0.71
C LEU A 260 -6.47 -9.69 1.87
N SER A 261 -5.98 -9.52 3.10
CA SER A 261 -6.81 -9.56 4.30
C SER A 261 -6.82 -8.18 4.96
N LEU A 262 -8.02 -7.64 5.17
CA LEU A 262 -8.25 -6.40 5.90
C LEU A 262 -8.92 -6.73 7.23
N ARG A 263 -8.35 -6.24 8.33
CA ARG A 263 -8.96 -6.31 9.66
C ARG A 263 -9.07 -4.91 10.23
N VAL A 264 -10.29 -4.48 10.52
CA VAL A 264 -10.59 -3.20 11.15
C VAL A 264 -11.12 -3.49 12.55
N SER A 265 -10.45 -2.98 13.57
CA SER A 265 -10.90 -3.08 14.96
C SER A 265 -11.27 -1.69 15.45
N THR A 266 -12.51 -1.57 15.93
CA THR A 266 -13.07 -0.36 16.53
C THR A 266 -13.60 -0.69 17.93
N PRO A 267 -13.92 0.31 18.78
CA PRO A 267 -14.60 0.05 20.04
C PRO A 267 -15.96 -0.67 19.89
N ALA A 268 -16.60 -0.54 18.73
CA ALA A 268 -17.89 -1.18 18.44
C ALA A 268 -17.77 -2.64 17.98
N GLY A 269 -16.57 -3.10 17.62
CA GLY A 269 -16.35 -4.47 17.13
C GLY A 269 -15.18 -4.61 16.16
N VAL A 270 -14.99 -5.83 15.69
CA VAL A 270 -13.96 -6.20 14.72
C VAL A 270 -14.62 -6.66 13.42
N GLU A 271 -14.26 -6.01 12.32
CA GLU A 271 -14.65 -6.41 10.97
C GLU A 271 -13.45 -6.99 10.24
N ARG A 272 -13.64 -8.13 9.58
CA ARG A 272 -12.64 -8.76 8.71
C ARG A 272 -13.20 -8.85 7.31
N ARG A 273 -12.40 -8.49 6.32
CA ARG A 273 -12.71 -8.66 4.90
C ARG A 273 -11.52 -9.26 4.20
N GLU A 274 -11.79 -10.14 3.26
CA GLU A 274 -10.75 -10.80 2.49
C GLU A 274 -11.08 -10.72 1.00
N ALA A 275 -10.05 -10.58 0.19
CA ALA A 275 -10.18 -10.44 -1.24
C ALA A 275 -8.94 -11.00 -1.93
N LEU A 276 -9.12 -11.46 -3.16
CA LEU A 276 -8.06 -11.89 -4.04
C LEU A 276 -7.87 -10.86 -5.15
N ILE A 277 -6.71 -10.22 -5.19
CA ILE A 277 -6.32 -9.33 -6.28
C ILE A 277 -5.70 -10.22 -7.38
N VAL A 278 -6.34 -10.24 -8.55
CA VAL A 278 -5.83 -10.93 -9.72
C VAL A 278 -5.17 -9.92 -10.64
N LEU A 279 -3.90 -10.13 -10.93
CA LEU A 279 -3.07 -9.20 -11.67
C LEU A 279 -2.26 -9.89 -12.76
N ASN A 280 -1.87 -9.13 -13.78
CA ASN A 280 -0.96 -9.53 -14.84
C ASN A 280 0.06 -8.41 -15.05
N ARG A 281 1.01 -8.58 -15.98
CA ARG A 281 2.03 -7.55 -16.29
C ARG A 281 1.44 -6.18 -16.68
N ARG A 282 0.19 -6.13 -17.16
CA ARG A 282 -0.52 -4.88 -17.56
C ARG A 282 -1.25 -4.20 -16.40
N GLY A 283 -1.39 -4.85 -15.24
CA GLY A 283 -2.03 -4.29 -14.06
C GLY A 283 -3.06 -5.21 -13.41
N ILE A 284 -4.01 -4.60 -12.71
CA ILE A 284 -5.08 -5.33 -12.01
C ILE A 284 -6.12 -5.78 -13.05
N ALA A 285 -6.31 -7.09 -13.15
CA ALA A 285 -7.33 -7.66 -14.03
C ALA A 285 -8.71 -7.69 -13.35
N ARG A 286 -8.75 -8.04 -12.05
CA ARG A 286 -9.97 -8.02 -11.23
C ARG A 286 -9.64 -8.13 -9.73
N ILE A 287 -10.60 -7.77 -8.90
CA ILE A 287 -10.59 -8.02 -7.45
C ILE A 287 -11.77 -8.94 -7.14
N VAL A 288 -11.50 -10.10 -6.56
CA VAL A 288 -12.52 -11.10 -6.23
C VAL A 288 -12.72 -11.10 -4.71
N PRO A 289 -13.87 -10.71 -4.17
CA PRO A 289 -14.13 -10.85 -2.74
C PRO A 289 -14.20 -12.33 -2.37
N GLU A 290 -13.64 -12.69 -1.21
CA GLU A 290 -13.68 -14.05 -0.70
C GLU A 290 -15.14 -14.43 -0.37
N GLY A 291 -15.59 -15.60 -0.85
CA GLY A 291 -16.99 -16.03 -0.83
C GLY A 291 -17.68 -16.10 -2.20
N THR A 292 -17.06 -15.53 -3.25
CA THR A 292 -17.49 -15.77 -4.64
C THR A 292 -16.81 -17.05 -5.14
N ALA A 293 -17.59 -18.10 -5.43
CA ALA A 293 -17.06 -19.37 -5.91
C ALA A 293 -16.07 -19.15 -7.08
N GLN A 294 -14.84 -19.62 -6.93
CA GLN A 294 -13.95 -19.74 -8.06
C GLN A 294 -14.59 -20.73 -9.05
N PRO A 295 -14.56 -20.49 -10.37
CA PRO A 295 -14.90 -21.54 -11.31
C PRO A 295 -13.96 -22.70 -11.01
N ALA A 296 -14.53 -23.82 -10.56
CA ALA A 296 -13.79 -25.05 -10.34
C ALA A 296 -13.04 -25.38 -11.64
N PRO A 297 -11.83 -25.96 -11.57
CA PRO A 297 -11.29 -26.63 -12.73
C PRO A 297 -12.39 -27.59 -13.24
N PRO A 298 -12.64 -27.66 -14.56
CA PRO A 298 -13.54 -28.69 -15.07
C PRO A 298 -13.07 -30.03 -14.48
N ALA A 299 -14.01 -30.78 -13.91
CA ALA A 299 -13.74 -32.11 -13.38
C ALA A 299 -12.84 -32.85 -14.36
N GLU A 300 -11.78 -33.47 -13.84
CA GLU A 300 -10.90 -34.33 -14.61
C GLU A 300 -11.80 -35.25 -15.44
N LEU A 301 -11.87 -34.98 -16.75
CA LEU A 301 -12.40 -35.94 -17.69
C LEU A 301 -11.40 -37.08 -17.58
N GLU A 302 -11.81 -38.16 -16.92
CA GLU A 302 -11.11 -39.44 -16.96
C GLU A 302 -10.87 -39.73 -18.45
N LEU A 303 -9.64 -39.51 -18.90
CA LEU A 303 -9.23 -39.85 -20.25
C LEU A 303 -9.18 -41.38 -20.27
N PRO A 304 -9.83 -42.03 -21.25
CA PRO A 304 -9.70 -43.48 -21.39
C PRO A 304 -8.23 -43.84 -21.56
N GLU A 305 -7.78 -44.90 -20.88
CA GLU A 305 -6.44 -45.43 -21.09
C GLU A 305 -6.32 -45.89 -22.55
N LEU A 306 -5.41 -45.25 -23.28
CA LEU A 306 -5.09 -45.58 -24.67
C LEU A 306 -3.88 -46.51 -24.68
N ASP A 307 -3.88 -47.51 -25.57
CA ASP A 307 -2.71 -48.34 -25.82
C ASP A 307 -1.58 -47.57 -26.53
N ASP A 308 -0.39 -48.18 -26.66
CA ASP A 308 0.78 -47.58 -27.31
C ASP A 308 0.55 -47.18 -28.79
N ASN A 309 -0.58 -47.57 -29.39
CA ASN A 309 -1.01 -47.22 -30.74
C ASN A 309 -2.18 -46.21 -30.79
N GLY A 310 -2.65 -45.72 -29.63
CA GLY A 310 -3.70 -44.70 -29.55
C GLY A 310 -5.13 -45.22 -29.70
N ALA A 311 -5.39 -46.53 -29.47
CA ALA A 311 -6.73 -47.10 -29.43
C ALA A 311 -7.26 -47.17 -27.98
N GLU A 312 -8.55 -46.86 -27.78
CA GLU A 312 -9.22 -47.00 -26.47
C GLU A 312 -9.28 -48.46 -26.04
N LEU A 313 -8.72 -48.77 -24.87
CA LEU A 313 -8.84 -50.08 -24.25
C LEU A 313 -10.27 -50.26 -23.73
N LEU A 314 -11.09 -50.98 -24.48
CA LEU A 314 -12.40 -51.41 -23.98
C LEU A 314 -12.21 -52.38 -22.81
N PRO A 315 -12.95 -52.21 -21.70
CA PRO A 315 -12.86 -53.10 -20.56
C PRO A 315 -13.28 -54.51 -20.99
N GLN A 316 -12.40 -55.48 -20.75
CA GLN A 316 -12.76 -56.89 -20.87
C GLN A 316 -13.81 -57.21 -19.79
N ALA A 317 -14.91 -57.83 -20.22
CA ALA A 317 -16.02 -58.24 -19.38
C ALA A 317 -15.63 -59.28 -18.33
#